data_AF-A0AAJ4XDH3-F1
#
_entry.id   AF-A0AAJ4XDH3-F1
#
_cell.length_a   1.000
_cell.length_b   1.000
_cell.length_c   1.000
_cell.angle_alpha   90.00
_cell.angle_beta   90.00
_cell.angle_gamma   90.00
#
_symmetry.space_group_name_H-M   'P 1'
#
loop_
_entity.id
_entity.type
_entity.pdbx_description
1 polymer ?
#
loop_
_entity_poly.entity_id
_entity_poly.type
_entity_poly.pdbx_seq_one_letter_code
_entity_poly.pdbx_strand_id
1 'polypeptide(L)'
;MNPILRKILAVVLGIVVGSVVNMALVSISGTVIPPPDGVDVTTAEGLKAGMHLFEPKHFIFPFLAHALGTFVGALVAAWIAPSSKLTFAMVIAVFFFLGGLASIFMLPSPLWYTFVDLVFAYFPMAYFAKNIISKD
;
A
#
# COMPACT_ATOMS: atom_id res chain seq x y z
N MET A 1 -2.84 21.31 21.05
CA MET A 1 -2.33 21.43 19.66
C MET A 1 -3.39 22.11 18.80
N ASN A 2 -3.00 23.01 17.89
CA ASN A 2 -3.92 23.62 16.93
C ASN A 2 -4.63 22.52 16.10
N PRO A 3 -5.97 22.54 15.97
CA PRO A 3 -6.71 21.51 15.23
C PRO A 3 -6.25 21.32 13.78
N ILE A 4 -5.80 22.38 13.10
CA ILE A 4 -5.29 22.31 11.73
C ILE A 4 -3.96 21.56 11.71
N LEU A 5 -3.03 21.91 12.60
CA LEU A 5 -1.74 21.24 12.71
C LEU A 5 -1.91 19.73 12.98
N ARG A 6 -2.85 19.38 13.87
CA ARG A 6 -3.16 17.98 14.17
C ARG A 6 -3.64 17.20 12.96
N LYS A 7 -4.49 17.80 12.12
CA LYS A 7 -5.00 17.18 10.89
C LYS A 7 -3.89 16.97 9.86
N ILE A 8 -3.01 17.96 9.69
CA ILE A 8 -1.85 17.85 8.79
C ILE A 8 -0.94 16.71 9.27
N LEU A 9 -0.61 16.67 10.56
CA LEU A 9 0.21 15.62 11.14
C LEU A 9 -0.41 14.23 10.97
N ALA A 10 -1.74 14.10 11.11
CA ALA A 10 -2.43 12.83 10.89
C ALA A 10 -2.17 12.28 9.48
N VAL A 11 -2.32 13.13 8.45
CA VAL A 11 -2.10 12.72 7.06
C VAL A 11 -0.62 12.43 6.78
N VAL A 12 0.27 13.35 7.16
CA VAL A 12 1.72 13.22 6.90
C VAL A 12 2.28 11.97 7.57
N LEU A 13 1.98 11.74 8.85
CA LEU A 13 2.45 10.56 9.55
C LEU A 13 1.80 9.28 9.03
N GLY A 14 0.53 9.33 8.63
CA GLY A 14 -0.14 8.19 7.98
C GLY A 14 0.57 7.78 6.69
N ILE A 15 0.90 8.75 5.82
CA ILE A 15 1.65 8.49 4.59
C ILE A 15 3.03 7.92 4.92
N VAL A 16 3.80 8.58 5.78
CA VAL A 16 5.18 8.16 6.11
C VAL A 16 5.20 6.75 6.69
N VAL A 17 4.38 6.46 7.70
CA VAL A 17 4.39 5.14 8.34
C VAL A 17 3.88 4.06 7.39
N GLY A 18 2.82 4.33 6.62
CA GLY A 18 2.33 3.41 5.61
C GLY A 18 3.38 3.10 4.53
N SER A 19 4.13 4.11 4.09
CA SER A 19 5.19 3.96 3.09
C SER A 19 6.37 3.16 3.66
N VAL A 20 6.72 3.34 4.93
CA VAL A 20 7.74 2.52 5.59
C VAL A 20 7.33 1.04 5.61
N VAL A 21 6.07 0.73 5.97
CA VAL A 21 5.55 -0.64 5.96
C VAL A 21 5.57 -1.22 4.55
N ASN A 22 5.13 -0.45 3.55
CA ASN A 22 5.17 -0.86 2.15
C ASN A 22 6.60 -1.20 1.69
N MET A 23 7.54 -0.27 1.92
CA MET A 23 8.94 -0.45 1.50
C MET A 23 9.63 -1.62 2.20
N ALA A 24 9.32 -1.83 3.49
CA ALA A 24 9.83 -2.98 4.23
C ALA A 24 9.37 -4.30 3.59
N LEU A 25 8.08 -4.41 3.24
CA LEU A 25 7.51 -5.60 2.60
C LEU A 25 8.10 -5.84 1.20
N VAL A 26 8.26 -4.79 0.39
CA VAL A 26 8.88 -4.89 -0.94
C VAL A 26 10.33 -5.36 -0.82
N SER A 27 11.08 -4.82 0.14
CA SER A 27 12.52 -5.09 0.30
C SER A 27 12.80 -6.52 0.77
N ILE A 28 11.93 -7.11 1.60
CA ILE A 28 12.09 -8.52 2.03
C ILE A 28 11.53 -9.51 1.01
N SER A 29 10.71 -9.07 0.06
CA SER A 29 10.01 -9.93 -0.92
C SER A 29 10.95 -10.94 -1.60
N GLY A 30 12.04 -10.46 -2.21
CA GLY A 30 12.99 -11.30 -2.96
C GLY A 30 13.75 -12.33 -2.11
N THR A 31 13.77 -12.14 -0.79
CA THR A 31 14.38 -13.10 0.15
C THR A 31 13.43 -14.24 0.52
N VAL A 32 12.12 -13.98 0.49
CA VAL A 32 11.07 -14.96 0.85
C VAL A 32 10.55 -15.68 -0.39
N ILE A 33 10.32 -14.93 -1.47
CA ILE A 33 9.93 -15.44 -2.78
C ILE A 33 10.99 -14.98 -3.77
N PRO A 34 11.94 -15.86 -4.14
CA PRO A 34 12.98 -15.54 -5.10
C PRO A 34 12.38 -15.05 -6.42
N PRO A 35 13.03 -14.10 -7.10
CA PRO A 35 12.62 -13.70 -8.43
C PRO A 35 12.77 -14.87 -9.43
N PRO A 36 12.04 -14.84 -10.56
CA PRO A 36 12.26 -15.81 -11.63
C PRO A 36 13.71 -15.79 -12.13
N ASP A 37 14.18 -16.96 -12.58
CA ASP A 37 15.55 -17.11 -13.08
C ASP A 37 15.85 -16.10 -14.20
N GLY A 38 16.98 -15.41 -14.08
CA GLY A 38 17.43 -14.43 -15.08
C GLY A 38 16.72 -13.07 -15.03
N VAL A 39 15.80 -12.83 -14.09
CA VAL A 39 15.18 -11.51 -13.90
C VAL A 39 15.95 -10.67 -12.90
N ASP A 40 16.47 -9.53 -13.37
CA ASP A 40 17.01 -8.49 -12.48
C ASP A 40 15.88 -7.61 -11.93
N VAL A 41 15.54 -7.82 -10.66
CA VAL A 41 14.53 -7.03 -9.94
C VAL A 41 15.09 -5.79 -9.24
N THR A 42 16.39 -5.50 -9.41
CA THR A 42 17.05 -4.34 -8.78
C THR A 42 17.01 -3.09 -9.66
N THR A 43 16.66 -3.24 -10.93
CA THR A 43 16.49 -2.14 -11.91
C THR A 43 15.05 -2.07 -12.41
N ALA A 44 14.58 -0.87 -12.74
CA ALA A 44 13.22 -0.68 -13.25
C ALA A 44 13.04 -1.35 -14.63
N GLU A 45 14.06 -1.27 -15.48
CA GLU A 45 14.10 -1.87 -16.81
C GLU A 45 14.11 -3.40 -16.72
N GLY A 46 14.96 -3.98 -15.87
CA GLY A 46 15.05 -5.42 -15.65
C GLY A 46 13.75 -6.00 -15.10
N LEU A 47 13.17 -5.35 -14.09
CA LEU A 47 11.89 -5.76 -13.51
C LEU A 47 10.79 -5.76 -14.58
N LYS A 48 10.66 -4.65 -15.33
CA LYS A 48 9.65 -4.51 -16.38
C LYS A 48 9.81 -5.55 -17.48
N ALA A 49 11.03 -5.82 -17.92
CA ALA A 49 11.32 -6.84 -18.92
C ALA A 49 10.98 -8.25 -18.42
N GLY A 50 11.20 -8.53 -17.13
CA GLY A 50 10.95 -9.83 -16.50
C GLY A 50 9.51 -10.11 -16.06
N MET A 51 8.62 -9.12 -16.02
CA MET A 51 7.24 -9.27 -15.52
C MET A 51 6.46 -10.43 -16.16
N HIS A 52 6.74 -10.77 -17.42
CA HIS A 52 6.09 -11.88 -18.12
C HIS A 52 6.46 -13.27 -17.59
N LEU A 53 7.55 -13.37 -16.81
CA LEU A 53 8.00 -14.60 -16.14
C LEU A 53 7.42 -14.71 -14.72
N PHE A 54 6.71 -13.70 -14.23
CA PHE A 54 6.16 -13.71 -12.86
C PHE A 54 4.97 -14.65 -12.76
N GLU A 55 5.12 -15.68 -11.93
CA GLU A 55 4.03 -16.53 -11.44
C GLU A 55 3.19 -15.84 -10.35
N PRO A 56 1.95 -16.31 -10.06
CA PRO A 56 1.07 -15.74 -9.03
C PRO A 56 1.73 -15.52 -7.66
N LYS A 57 2.66 -16.39 -7.24
CA LYS A 57 3.37 -16.25 -5.95
C LYS A 57 4.14 -14.94 -5.84
N HIS A 58 4.71 -14.41 -6.93
CA HIS A 58 5.51 -13.19 -6.92
C HIS A 58 4.68 -11.93 -6.67
N PHE A 59 3.35 -12.03 -6.81
CA PHE A 59 2.41 -10.93 -6.57
C PHE A 59 1.91 -10.85 -5.13
N ILE A 60 2.23 -11.84 -4.28
CA ILE A 60 1.81 -11.88 -2.88
C ILE A 60 2.38 -10.67 -2.11
N PHE A 61 3.69 -10.42 -2.22
CA PHE A 61 4.34 -9.33 -1.50
C PHE A 61 3.95 -7.94 -1.99
N PRO A 62 3.86 -7.66 -3.30
CA PRO A 62 3.28 -6.42 -3.80
C PRO A 62 1.88 -6.15 -3.25
N PHE A 63 0.99 -7.15 -3.26
CA PHE A 63 -0.34 -7.02 -2.65
C PHE A 63 -0.25 -6.71 -1.15
N LEU A 64 0.57 -7.46 -0.40
CA LEU A 64 0.74 -7.22 1.04
C LEU A 64 1.32 -5.83 1.31
N ALA A 65 2.26 -5.36 0.50
CA ALA A 65 2.87 -4.03 0.63
C ALA A 65 1.84 -2.93 0.43
N HIS A 66 0.97 -3.04 -0.58
CA HIS A 66 -0.13 -2.11 -0.78
C HIS A 66 -1.17 -2.19 0.34
N ALA A 67 -1.57 -3.41 0.69
CA ALA A 67 -2.65 -3.66 1.64
C ALA A 67 -2.29 -3.26 3.08
N LEU A 68 -1.16 -3.75 3.58
CA LEU A 68 -0.69 -3.46 4.93
C LEU A 68 -0.11 -2.05 5.04
N GLY A 69 0.53 -1.54 3.98
CA GLY A 69 0.94 -0.14 3.91
C GLY A 69 -0.25 0.82 4.06
N THR A 70 -1.32 0.59 3.28
CA THR A 70 -2.55 1.37 3.39
C THR A 70 -3.21 1.20 4.76
N PHE A 71 -3.34 -0.04 5.25
CA PHE A 71 -3.94 -0.32 6.54
C PHE A 71 -3.24 0.43 7.68
N VAL A 72 -1.92 0.30 7.79
CA VAL A 72 -1.15 0.93 8.88
C VAL A 72 -1.16 2.45 8.73
N GLY A 73 -1.00 2.97 7.52
CA GLY A 73 -1.07 4.42 7.30
C GLY A 73 -2.43 5.00 7.66
N ALA A 74 -3.51 4.33 7.26
CA ALA A 74 -4.88 4.71 7.58
C ALA A 74 -5.16 4.61 9.09
N LEU A 75 -4.63 3.59 9.76
CA LEU A 75 -4.70 3.42 11.22
C LEU A 75 -4.05 4.61 11.92
N VAL A 76 -2.82 4.96 11.55
CA VAL A 76 -2.09 6.10 12.13
C VAL A 76 -2.85 7.41 11.91
N ALA A 77 -3.31 7.67 10.68
CA ALA A 77 -4.06 8.89 10.38
C ALA A 77 -5.37 8.97 11.16
N ALA A 78 -6.16 7.89 11.21
CA ALA A 78 -7.40 7.83 11.95
C ALA A 78 -7.21 7.97 13.47
N TRP A 79 -6.11 7.48 14.02
CA TRP A 79 -5.80 7.56 15.45
C TRP A 79 -5.42 8.99 15.86
N ILE A 80 -4.66 9.69 15.01
CA ILE A 80 -4.22 11.07 15.28
C ILE A 80 -5.35 12.07 15.03
N ALA A 81 -6.23 11.82 14.05
CA ALA A 81 -7.29 12.73 13.65
C ALA A 81 -8.15 13.22 14.85
N PRO A 82 -8.43 14.53 14.98
CA PRO A 82 -9.24 15.05 16.08
C PRO A 82 -10.73 14.66 15.98
N SER A 83 -11.21 14.44 14.75
CA SER A 83 -12.57 14.04 14.41
C SER A 83 -12.57 13.47 12.98
N SER A 84 -13.71 12.92 12.53
CA SER A 84 -13.87 12.38 11.16
C SER A 84 -12.83 11.31 10.81
N LYS A 85 -12.55 10.38 11.74
CA LYS A 85 -11.52 9.33 11.61
C LYS A 85 -11.61 8.56 10.28
N LEU A 86 -12.85 8.27 9.82
CA LEU A 86 -13.08 7.62 8.53
C LEU A 86 -12.60 8.45 7.35
N THR A 87 -12.83 9.77 7.36
CA THR A 87 -12.34 10.66 6.30
C THR A 87 -10.82 10.63 6.23
N PHE A 88 -10.12 10.69 7.37
CA PHE A 88 -8.66 10.63 7.39
C PHE A 88 -8.12 9.28 6.91
N ALA A 89 -8.74 8.17 7.33
CA ALA A 89 -8.39 6.85 6.80
C ALA A 89 -8.57 6.77 5.27
N MET A 90 -9.68 7.30 4.75
CA MET A 90 -9.97 7.29 3.31
C MET A 90 -9.04 8.21 2.50
N VAL A 91 -8.57 9.33 3.07
CA VAL A 91 -7.54 10.16 2.43
C VAL A 91 -6.25 9.37 2.23
N ILE A 92 -5.85 8.55 3.22
CA ILE A 92 -4.70 7.65 3.06
C ILE A 92 -4.99 6.59 1.99
N ALA A 93 -6.18 5.99 1.98
CA ALA A 93 -6.57 5.01 0.96
C ALA A 93 -6.44 5.59 -0.46
N VAL A 94 -6.92 6.81 -0.68
CA VAL A 94 -6.81 7.50 -1.98
C VAL A 94 -5.35 7.72 -2.37
N PHE A 95 -4.51 8.17 -1.44
CA PHE A 95 -3.09 8.38 -1.72
C PHE A 95 -2.40 7.08 -2.15
N PHE A 96 -2.59 5.99 -1.40
CA PHE A 96 -2.00 4.69 -1.75
C PHE A 96 -2.62 4.08 -3.00
N PHE A 97 -3.93 4.25 -3.22
CA PHE A 97 -4.61 3.79 -4.44
C PHE A 97 -4.02 4.45 -5.69
N LEU A 98 -3.76 5.76 -5.64
CA LEU A 98 -3.11 6.46 -6.73
C LEU A 98 -1.68 5.93 -6.99
N GLY A 99 -0.94 5.60 -5.93
CA GLY A 99 0.37 4.95 -6.05
C GLY A 99 0.29 3.56 -6.68
N GLY A 100 -0.67 2.73 -6.24
CA GLY A 100 -0.94 1.41 -6.82
C GLY A 100 -1.36 1.47 -8.28
N LEU A 101 -2.26 2.39 -8.61
CA LEU A 101 -2.70 2.64 -9.97
C LEU A 101 -1.52 3.08 -10.85
N ALA A 102 -0.65 3.96 -10.35
CA ALA A 102 0.58 4.33 -11.05
C ALA A 102 1.49 3.11 -11.27
N SER A 103 1.65 2.23 -10.26
CA SER A 103 2.41 0.99 -10.40
C SER A 103 1.89 0.09 -11.52
N ILE A 104 0.57 -0.04 -11.69
CA ILE A 104 -0.04 -0.85 -12.76
C ILE A 104 0.25 -0.28 -14.15
N PHE A 105 0.29 1.05 -14.29
CA PHE A 105 0.67 1.68 -15.56
C PHE A 105 2.17 1.57 -15.87
N MET A 106 3.01 1.53 -14.83
CA MET A 106 4.47 1.44 -14.97
C MET A 106 4.94 0.01 -15.24
N LEU A 107 4.34 -0.97 -14.55
CA LEU A 107 4.72 -2.38 -14.58
C LEU A 107 3.55 -3.23 -15.11
N PRO A 108 3.73 -3.94 -16.23
CA PRO A 108 2.68 -4.80 -16.76
C PRO A 108 2.34 -5.89 -15.74
N SER A 109 1.05 -6.09 -15.47
CA SER A 109 0.57 -7.10 -14.54
C SER A 109 -0.63 -7.86 -15.10
N PRO A 110 -0.84 -9.13 -14.69
CA PRO A 110 -2.02 -9.89 -15.07
C PRO A 110 -3.32 -9.21 -14.62
N LEU A 111 -4.36 -9.25 -15.44
CA LEU A 111 -5.64 -8.61 -15.14
C LEU A 111 -6.26 -9.07 -13.81
N TRP A 112 -6.11 -10.36 -13.46
CA TRP A 112 -6.62 -10.89 -12.19
C TRP A 112 -5.93 -10.20 -10.99
N TYR A 113 -4.63 -9.94 -11.08
CA TYR A 113 -3.86 -9.32 -10.01
C TYR A 113 -4.27 -7.87 -9.86
N THR A 114 -4.32 -7.13 -10.97
CA THR A 114 -4.80 -5.74 -11.00
C THR A 114 -6.15 -5.60 -10.30
N PHE A 115 -7.09 -6.52 -10.59
CA PHE A 115 -8.40 -6.51 -9.94
C PHE A 115 -8.30 -6.77 -8.43
N VAL A 116 -7.58 -7.83 -8.03
CA VAL A 116 -7.41 -8.16 -6.61
C VAL A 116 -6.77 -7.01 -5.84
N ASP A 117 -5.72 -6.41 -6.38
CA ASP A 117 -5.00 -5.33 -5.74
C ASP A 117 -5.87 -4.08 -5.59
N LEU A 118 -6.43 -3.56 -6.69
CA LEU A 118 -7.22 -2.32 -6.67
C LEU A 118 -8.48 -2.43 -5.80
N VAL A 119 -9.12 -3.59 -5.77
CA VAL A 119 -10.34 -3.79 -4.98
C VAL A 119 -10.03 -3.94 -3.50
N PHE A 120 -9.01 -4.73 -3.14
CA PHE A 120 -8.82 -5.17 -1.75
C PHE A 120 -7.73 -4.44 -0.98
N ALA A 121 -6.70 -3.92 -1.63
CA ALA A 121 -5.52 -3.39 -0.94
C ALA A 121 -5.71 -1.97 -0.36
N TYR A 122 -6.71 -1.20 -0.81
CA TYR A 122 -6.79 0.22 -0.47
C TYR A 122 -7.98 0.58 0.41
N PHE A 123 -9.17 0.68 -0.18
CA PHE A 123 -10.37 1.16 0.52
C PHE A 123 -10.87 0.20 1.60
N PRO A 124 -10.92 -1.14 1.39
CA PRO A 124 -11.29 -2.06 2.46
C PRO A 124 -10.32 -2.02 3.63
N MET A 125 -9.03 -1.91 3.36
CA MET A 125 -7.99 -1.83 4.40
C MET A 125 -8.09 -0.56 5.24
N ALA A 126 -8.36 0.59 4.62
CA ALA A 126 -8.60 1.82 5.36
C ALA A 126 -9.88 1.78 6.20
N TYR A 127 -10.94 1.16 5.68
CA TYR A 127 -12.18 0.94 6.43
C TYR A 127 -11.95 0.04 7.66
N PHE A 128 -11.24 -1.07 7.50
CA PHE A 128 -10.88 -1.95 8.62
C PHE A 128 -9.99 -1.26 9.65
N ALA A 129 -8.98 -0.50 9.21
CA ALA A 129 -8.12 0.26 10.10
C ALA A 129 -8.91 1.23 10.99
N LYS A 130 -9.84 1.99 10.39
CA LYS A 130 -10.73 2.88 11.16
C LYS A 130 -11.57 2.11 12.18
N ASN A 131 -12.15 0.96 11.80
CA ASN A 131 -13.03 0.20 12.68
C ASN A 131 -12.31 -0.34 13.92
N ILE A 132 -11.02 -0.63 13.84
CA ILE A 132 -10.21 -1.06 14.99
C ILE A 132 -10.07 0.07 16.03
N ILE A 133 -9.99 1.32 15.58
CA ILE A 133 -9.82 2.51 16.45
C ILE A 133 -11.16 2.99 17.02
N SER A 134 -12.25 2.76 16.29
CA SER A 134 -13.60 3.20 16.63
C SER A 134 -14.42 2.09 17.28
N LYS A 135 -13.86 1.39 18.28
CA LYS A 135 -14.67 0.53 19.16
C LYS A 135 -15.62 1.43 19.95
N ASP A 136 -16.81 1.64 19.38
CA ASP A 136 -18.03 2.03 20.07
C ASP A 136 -18.82 0.74 20.38
#